data_AF-A0A2E2B1L8-F1
#
_entry.id   AF-A0A2E2B1L8-F1
#
_cell.length_a   1.000
_cell.length_b   1.000
_cell.length_c   1.000
_cell.angle_alpha   90.00
_cell.angle_beta   90.00
_cell.angle_gamma   90.00
#
_symmetry.space_group_name_H-M   'P 1'
#
loop_
_entity.id
_entity.type
_entity.pdbx_description
1 polymer ?
#
loop_
_entity_poly.entity_id
_entity_poly.type
_entity_poly.pdbx_seq_one_letter_code
_entity_poly.pdbx_strand_id
1 'polypeptide(L)'
;MTKLPGVVVNHDQQFVDVTAKVVLRDGDWLELLLCTPGTREHESILTTTAKPSHIHLALVMLGLEPGQPMTGKKVGDKLEVTPASGPLVAVSVYYKLEDKTIMVPANQWVYDKNTRQDLPDNQWLFAGSSFIKTNEQTLYRANVNGSVITLVHFGDDLLARKTNLTSRNDNARWQARTEKIPPVGTPVTLRLKPVAPPPSPDQKTDKPLHKQ
;
A
#
# COMPACT_ATOMS: atom_id res chain seq x y z
N MET A 1 -7.48 -18.57 -10.80
CA MET A 1 -6.96 -17.19 -10.80
C MET A 1 -7.94 -16.28 -11.53
N THR A 2 -8.33 -15.16 -10.93
CA THR A 2 -9.18 -14.13 -11.58
C THR A 2 -8.29 -13.04 -12.16
N LYS A 3 -8.58 -12.52 -13.36
CA LYS A 3 -7.78 -11.47 -14.01
C LYS A 3 -8.62 -10.21 -14.22
N LEU A 4 -8.07 -9.07 -13.83
CA LEU A 4 -8.53 -7.73 -14.17
C LEU A 4 -7.39 -7.01 -14.93
N PRO A 5 -7.66 -5.94 -15.69
CA PRO A 5 -6.59 -5.17 -16.33
C PRO A 5 -5.52 -4.72 -15.31
N GLY A 6 -4.30 -5.24 -15.48
CA GLY A 6 -3.13 -4.97 -14.62
C GLY A 6 -3.10 -5.71 -13.27
N VAL A 7 -4.08 -6.59 -12.98
CA VAL A 7 -4.23 -7.26 -11.68
C VAL A 7 -4.58 -8.74 -11.84
N VAL A 8 -3.94 -9.61 -11.06
CA VAL A 8 -4.25 -11.05 -11.00
C VAL A 8 -4.53 -11.45 -9.56
N VAL A 9 -5.69 -12.07 -9.32
CA VAL A 9 -6.09 -12.60 -8.01
C VAL A 9 -5.83 -14.09 -7.96
N ASN A 10 -5.05 -14.51 -6.97
CA ASN A 10 -4.84 -15.91 -6.63
C ASN A 10 -5.60 -16.24 -5.34
N HIS A 11 -6.74 -16.91 -5.50
CA HIS A 11 -7.60 -17.34 -4.40
C HIS A 11 -6.99 -18.46 -3.57
N ASP A 12 -6.28 -19.40 -4.21
CA ASP A 12 -5.71 -20.55 -3.52
C ASP A 12 -4.55 -20.14 -2.61
N GLN A 13 -3.69 -19.24 -3.10
CA GLN A 13 -2.52 -18.74 -2.36
C GLN A 13 -2.78 -17.42 -1.62
N GLN A 14 -4.01 -16.88 -1.71
CA GLN A 14 -4.48 -15.67 -1.03
C GLN A 14 -3.58 -14.46 -1.28
N PHE A 15 -3.40 -14.06 -2.54
CA PHE A 15 -2.71 -12.81 -2.88
C PHE A 15 -3.24 -12.17 -4.16
N VAL A 16 -2.93 -10.89 -4.32
CA VAL A 16 -3.16 -10.09 -5.53
C VAL A 16 -1.80 -9.68 -6.11
N ASP A 17 -1.55 -9.99 -7.37
CA ASP A 17 -0.39 -9.50 -8.11
C ASP A 17 -0.80 -8.27 -8.96
N VAL A 18 -0.05 -7.18 -8.85
CA VAL A 18 -0.26 -5.92 -9.57
C VAL A 18 0.94 -5.65 -10.47
N THR A 19 0.72 -5.52 -11.77
CA THR A 19 1.79 -5.17 -12.72
C THR A 19 2.20 -3.71 -12.55
N ALA A 20 3.50 -3.43 -12.46
CA ALA A 20 4.03 -2.09 -12.32
C ALA A 20 5.41 -1.97 -12.99
N LYS A 21 6.01 -0.78 -12.92
CA LYS A 21 7.40 -0.53 -13.31
C LYS A 21 8.05 0.50 -12.39
N VAL A 22 9.38 0.46 -12.27
CA VAL A 22 10.15 1.51 -11.58
C VAL A 22 10.09 2.80 -12.40
N VAL A 23 9.77 3.91 -11.74
CA VAL A 23 9.77 5.26 -12.34
C VAL A 23 10.76 6.20 -11.68
N LEU A 24 11.08 5.96 -10.41
CA LEU A 24 12.04 6.75 -9.65
C LEU A 24 12.82 5.82 -8.73
N ARG A 25 14.14 5.93 -8.77
CA ARG A 25 15.04 5.19 -7.87
C ARG A 25 15.91 6.09 -7.00
N ASP A 26 16.08 7.35 -7.41
CA ASP A 26 16.88 8.35 -6.71
C ASP A 26 15.98 9.55 -6.37
N GLY A 27 15.40 9.52 -5.18
CA GLY A 27 14.52 10.56 -4.69
C GLY A 27 14.66 10.72 -3.18
N ASP A 28 15.01 11.92 -2.74
CA ASP A 28 15.21 12.25 -1.33
C ASP A 28 13.88 12.61 -0.63
N TRP A 29 12.78 12.68 -1.36
CA TRP A 29 11.45 12.92 -0.82
C TRP A 29 10.43 12.04 -1.54
N LEU A 30 9.99 11.00 -0.85
CA LEU A 30 8.94 10.10 -1.30
C LEU A 30 7.68 10.31 -0.47
N GLU A 31 6.54 10.32 -1.14
CA GLU A 31 5.24 10.28 -0.49
C GLU A 31 4.49 8.97 -0.78
N LEU A 32 4.88 8.22 -1.81
CA LEU A 32 4.25 6.95 -2.20
C LEU A 32 5.28 5.87 -2.58
N LEU A 33 4.87 4.62 -2.41
CA LEU A 33 5.55 3.48 -3.02
C LEU A 33 5.05 3.27 -4.46
N LEU A 34 3.73 3.37 -4.68
CA LEU A 34 3.08 3.09 -5.95
C LEU A 34 2.02 4.16 -6.26
N CYS A 35 2.06 4.70 -7.48
CA CYS A 35 1.03 5.60 -8.01
C CYS A 35 0.51 5.15 -9.40
N THR A 36 -0.38 5.94 -10.01
CA THR A 36 -0.80 5.78 -11.41
C THR A 36 -0.10 6.80 -12.33
N PRO A 37 0.05 6.52 -13.64
CA PRO A 37 0.69 7.45 -14.58
C PRO A 37 0.02 8.83 -14.62
N GLY A 38 0.83 9.88 -14.80
CA GLY A 38 0.37 11.27 -14.93
C GLY A 38 -0.09 11.90 -13.61
N THR A 39 0.28 11.32 -12.47
CA THR A 39 -0.13 11.81 -11.15
C THR A 39 1.06 12.21 -10.28
N ARG A 40 1.70 11.25 -9.61
CA ARG A 40 2.68 11.48 -8.53
C ARG A 40 4.00 10.76 -8.75
N GLU A 41 4.37 10.53 -10.00
CA GLU A 41 5.58 9.76 -10.36
C GLU A 41 6.88 10.42 -9.88
N HIS A 42 6.88 11.73 -9.65
CA HIS A 42 8.03 12.48 -9.13
C HIS A 42 8.32 12.21 -7.64
N GLU A 43 7.41 11.57 -6.92
CA GLU A 43 7.47 11.28 -5.48
C GLU A 43 7.08 9.82 -5.18
N SER A 44 7.10 8.96 -6.21
CA SER A 44 6.72 7.54 -6.15
C SER A 44 7.79 6.65 -6.77
N ILE A 45 8.17 5.56 -6.11
CA ILE A 45 9.15 4.61 -6.68
C ILE A 45 8.58 3.87 -7.91
N LEU A 46 7.31 3.49 -7.84
CA LEU A 46 6.64 2.64 -8.82
C LEU A 46 5.42 3.33 -9.43
N THR A 47 5.09 2.96 -10.68
CA THR A 47 3.81 3.29 -11.32
C THR A 47 3.10 2.04 -11.84
N THR A 48 1.77 2.01 -11.79
CA THR A 48 0.95 0.95 -12.37
C THR A 48 -0.14 1.49 -13.27
N THR A 49 -0.40 0.80 -14.39
CA THR A 49 -1.57 1.06 -15.25
C THR A 49 -2.83 0.36 -14.75
N ALA A 50 -2.74 -0.48 -13.72
CA ALA A 50 -3.91 -1.04 -13.05
C ALA A 50 -4.73 0.10 -12.44
N LYS A 51 -6.04 0.14 -12.73
CA LYS A 51 -6.93 1.08 -12.06
C LYS A 51 -6.94 0.78 -10.56
N PRO A 52 -6.79 1.77 -9.68
CA PRO A 52 -6.86 1.57 -8.23
C PRO A 52 -8.16 0.88 -7.77
N SER A 53 -9.29 1.10 -8.45
CA SER A 53 -10.52 0.37 -8.19
C SER A 53 -10.46 -1.13 -8.53
N HIS A 54 -9.61 -1.56 -9.49
CA HIS A 54 -9.36 -2.98 -9.73
C HIS A 54 -8.55 -3.61 -8.61
N ILE A 55 -7.57 -2.88 -8.06
CA ILE A 55 -6.78 -3.34 -6.91
C ILE A 55 -7.66 -3.45 -5.67
N HIS A 56 -8.52 -2.44 -5.43
CA HIS A 56 -9.54 -2.49 -4.38
C HIS A 56 -10.43 -3.74 -4.53
N LEU A 57 -11.05 -3.93 -5.70
CA LEU A 57 -11.93 -5.06 -5.96
C LEU A 57 -11.20 -6.40 -5.77
N ALA A 58 -9.95 -6.49 -6.20
CA ALA A 58 -9.14 -7.69 -6.05
C ALA A 58 -8.87 -8.05 -4.58
N LEU A 59 -8.65 -7.08 -3.70
CA LEU A 59 -8.51 -7.31 -2.26
C LEU A 59 -9.86 -7.75 -1.64
N VAL A 60 -10.97 -7.13 -2.07
CA VAL A 60 -12.32 -7.56 -1.67
C VAL A 60 -12.63 -8.99 -2.12
N MET A 61 -12.17 -9.39 -3.31
CA MET A 61 -12.30 -10.77 -3.81
C MET A 61 -11.54 -11.79 -2.94
N LEU A 62 -10.53 -11.37 -2.16
CA LEU A 62 -9.88 -12.19 -1.15
C LEU A 62 -10.57 -12.15 0.21
N GLY A 63 -11.74 -11.52 0.32
CA GLY A 63 -12.55 -11.44 1.53
C GLY A 63 -12.20 -10.29 2.46
N LEU A 64 -11.41 -9.30 2.01
CA LEU A 64 -11.06 -8.15 2.85
C LEU A 64 -12.14 -7.09 2.76
N GLU A 65 -12.52 -6.54 3.92
CA GLU A 65 -13.31 -5.32 3.99
C GLU A 65 -12.37 -4.12 4.18
N PRO A 66 -12.47 -3.07 3.35
CA PRO A 66 -11.66 -1.87 3.54
C PRO A 66 -12.04 -1.17 4.83
N GLY A 67 -11.06 -0.52 5.47
CA GLY A 67 -11.33 0.46 6.51
C GLY A 67 -11.66 1.82 5.91
N GLN A 68 -10.93 2.84 6.37
CA GLN A 68 -11.05 4.19 5.84
C GLN A 68 -9.69 4.91 5.81
N PRO A 69 -9.46 5.83 4.85
CA PRO A 69 -8.32 6.72 4.87
C PRO A 69 -8.33 7.65 6.09
N MET A 70 -7.19 8.26 6.40
CA MET A 70 -7.14 9.31 7.41
C MET A 70 -8.04 10.47 6.99
N THR A 71 -8.85 10.97 7.92
CA THR A 71 -9.69 12.14 7.69
C THR A 71 -9.45 13.18 8.77
N GLY A 72 -9.64 14.45 8.41
CA GLY A 72 -9.55 15.57 9.33
C GLY A 72 -10.78 16.45 9.20
N LYS A 73 -11.40 16.79 10.32
CA LYS A 73 -12.52 17.74 10.38
C LYS A 73 -12.15 18.90 11.29
N LYS A 74 -12.35 20.13 10.82
CA LYS A 74 -12.25 21.32 11.67
C LYS A 74 -13.50 21.40 12.54
N VAL A 75 -13.31 21.39 13.86
CA VAL A 75 -14.37 21.54 14.87
C VAL A 75 -13.99 22.73 15.76
N GLY A 76 -14.63 23.87 15.50
CA GLY A 76 -14.17 25.16 16.05
C GLY A 76 -12.75 25.49 15.56
N ASP A 77 -11.84 25.75 16.49
CA ASP A 77 -10.42 26.01 16.20
C ASP A 77 -9.54 24.74 16.22
N LYS A 78 -10.11 23.58 16.54
CA LYS A 78 -9.37 22.31 16.61
C LYS A 78 -9.52 21.52 15.31
N LEU A 79 -8.47 20.80 14.95
CA LEU A 79 -8.52 19.77 13.91
C LEU A 79 -8.69 18.41 14.59
N GLU A 80 -9.86 17.79 14.42
CA GLU A 80 -10.10 16.42 14.85
C GLU A 80 -9.67 15.47 13.72
N VAL A 81 -8.69 14.61 14.02
CA VAL A 81 -8.14 13.65 13.07
C VAL A 81 -8.65 12.25 13.41
N THR A 82 -9.30 11.60 12.45
CA THR A 82 -9.58 10.16 12.52
C THR A 82 -8.45 9.43 11.79
N PRO A 83 -7.68 8.56 12.46
CA PRO A 83 -6.59 7.82 11.83
C PRO A 83 -7.09 6.90 10.70
N ALA A 84 -6.21 6.61 9.74
CA ALA A 84 -6.46 5.56 8.77
C ALA A 84 -6.62 4.20 9.46
N SER A 85 -7.42 3.31 8.86
CA SER A 85 -7.71 1.97 9.39
C SER A 85 -7.98 0.99 8.26
N GLY A 86 -8.01 -0.30 8.60
CA GLY A 86 -8.25 -1.39 7.66
C GLY A 86 -7.40 -2.61 7.98
N PRO A 87 -7.67 -3.77 7.37
CA PRO A 87 -6.83 -4.95 7.51
C PRO A 87 -5.44 -4.68 6.93
N LEU A 88 -4.44 -5.36 7.50
CA LEU A 88 -3.05 -5.23 7.04
C LEU A 88 -2.82 -6.08 5.78
N VAL A 89 -2.11 -5.50 4.83
CA VAL A 89 -1.70 -6.12 3.57
C VAL A 89 -0.19 -6.00 3.45
N ALA A 90 0.49 -7.14 3.41
CA ALA A 90 1.92 -7.20 3.16
C ALA A 90 2.21 -6.97 1.67
N VAL A 91 3.20 -6.14 1.37
CA VAL A 91 3.61 -5.78 0.01
C VAL A 91 5.02 -6.29 -0.25
N SER A 92 5.18 -7.09 -1.31
CA SER A 92 6.47 -7.57 -1.79
C SER A 92 6.62 -7.24 -3.27
N VAL A 93 7.84 -6.90 -3.70
CA VAL A 93 8.15 -6.60 -5.09
C VAL A 93 8.89 -7.77 -5.70
N TYR A 94 8.39 -8.25 -6.85
CA TYR A 94 9.01 -9.27 -7.67
C TYR A 94 9.54 -8.64 -8.95
N TYR A 95 10.77 -8.96 -9.33
CA TYR A 95 11.36 -8.52 -10.60
C TYR A 95 12.39 -9.54 -11.10
N LYS A 96 12.71 -9.46 -12.39
CA LYS A 96 13.77 -10.29 -12.97
C LYS A 96 15.10 -9.56 -12.88
N LEU A 97 16.12 -10.27 -12.43
CA LEU A 97 17.52 -9.87 -12.53
C LEU A 97 18.25 -11.03 -13.19
N GLU A 98 18.74 -10.79 -14.41
CA GLU A 98 19.24 -11.86 -15.29
C GLU A 98 18.15 -12.95 -15.46
N ASP A 99 18.50 -14.22 -15.23
CA ASP A 99 17.58 -15.35 -15.33
C ASP A 99 16.86 -15.68 -14.01
N LYS A 100 17.07 -14.87 -12.95
CA LYS A 100 16.50 -15.12 -11.62
C LYS A 100 15.33 -14.19 -11.34
N THR A 101 14.30 -14.74 -10.70
CA THR A 101 13.23 -13.94 -10.09
C THR A 101 13.66 -13.56 -8.69
N ILE A 102 13.77 -12.25 -8.45
CA ILE A 102 14.08 -11.69 -7.14
C ILE A 102 12.77 -11.28 -6.48
N MET A 103 12.65 -11.56 -5.18
CA MET A 103 11.56 -11.09 -4.33
C MET A 103 12.16 -10.27 -3.19
N VAL A 104 11.66 -9.05 -3.02
CA VAL A 104 12.09 -8.15 -1.94
C VAL A 104 10.86 -7.60 -1.21
N PRO A 105 10.82 -7.64 0.13
CA PRO A 105 9.84 -6.89 0.92
C PRO A 105 9.92 -5.39 0.59
N ALA A 106 8.79 -4.75 0.27
CA ALA A 106 8.80 -3.39 -0.27
C ALA A 106 9.36 -2.33 0.69
N ASN A 107 9.38 -2.61 2.00
CA ASN A 107 9.96 -1.73 3.01
C ASN A 107 11.46 -1.51 2.82
N GLN A 108 12.17 -2.48 2.23
CA GLN A 108 13.61 -2.37 1.98
C GLN A 108 13.94 -1.35 0.88
N TRP A 109 12.97 -0.90 0.09
CA TRP A 109 13.18 0.12 -0.95
C TRP A 109 13.01 1.55 -0.45
N VAL A 110 12.55 1.74 0.80
CA VAL A 110 12.28 3.05 1.38
C VAL A 110 13.13 3.22 2.64
N TYR A 111 13.92 4.28 2.65
CA TYR A 111 14.73 4.72 3.77
C TYR A 111 13.98 5.73 4.63
N ASP A 112 14.05 5.53 5.94
CA ASP A 112 13.59 6.49 6.93
C ASP A 112 14.76 7.38 7.36
N LYS A 113 14.76 8.65 6.96
CA LYS A 113 15.84 9.57 7.32
C LYS A 113 15.91 9.85 8.82
N ASN A 114 14.80 9.70 9.54
CA ASN A 114 14.76 9.96 10.98
C ASN A 114 15.39 8.81 11.78
N THR A 115 15.06 7.56 11.44
CA THR A 115 15.58 6.37 12.14
C THR A 115 16.87 5.84 11.53
N ARG A 116 17.24 6.31 10.34
CA ARG A 116 18.40 5.87 9.56
C ARG A 116 18.38 4.37 9.24
N GLN A 117 17.18 3.82 9.06
CA GLN A 117 16.94 2.42 8.72
C GLN A 117 15.97 2.33 7.55
N ASP A 118 15.80 1.13 7.00
CA ASP A 118 14.68 0.87 6.09
C ASP A 118 13.34 1.08 6.82
N LEU A 119 12.24 1.21 6.09
CA LEU A 119 10.89 1.19 6.70
C LEU A 119 10.75 -0.04 7.62
N PRO A 120 10.12 0.09 8.81
CA PRO A 120 10.18 -0.93 9.85
C PRO A 120 9.43 -2.23 9.50
N ASP A 121 8.48 -2.18 8.58
CA ASP A 121 7.74 -3.34 8.09
C ASP A 121 7.21 -3.08 6.67
N ASN A 122 6.79 -4.14 5.98
CA ASN A 122 6.24 -4.10 4.63
C ASN A 122 4.71 -4.20 4.60
N GLN A 123 4.01 -3.66 5.59
CA GLN A 123 2.57 -3.77 5.72
C GLN A 123 1.87 -2.41 5.56
N TRP A 124 0.74 -2.41 4.87
CA TRP A 124 -0.12 -1.25 4.66
C TRP A 124 -1.55 -1.57 5.06
N LEU A 125 -2.27 -0.57 5.57
CA LEU A 125 -3.69 -0.67 5.86
C LEU A 125 -4.47 -0.63 4.55
N PHE A 126 -5.35 -1.61 4.31
CA PHE A 126 -6.34 -1.50 3.24
C PHE A 126 -7.43 -0.51 3.64
N ALA A 127 -7.16 0.77 3.36
CA ALA A 127 -8.02 1.90 3.69
C ALA A 127 -9.14 2.12 2.67
N GLY A 128 -8.97 1.62 1.43
CA GLY A 128 -10.05 1.56 0.45
C GLY A 128 -10.38 2.86 -0.27
N SER A 129 -9.56 3.92 -0.14
CA SER A 129 -9.78 5.25 -0.70
C SER A 129 -11.11 5.89 -0.24
N SER A 130 -11.60 6.89 -0.98
CA SER A 130 -12.90 7.49 -0.76
C SER A 130 -13.60 7.81 -2.08
N PHE A 131 -14.92 8.03 -1.99
CA PHE A 131 -15.75 8.37 -3.13
C PHE A 131 -16.16 9.84 -3.07
N ILE A 132 -16.16 10.51 -4.22
CA ILE A 132 -16.76 11.83 -4.40
C ILE A 132 -18.00 11.65 -5.27
N LYS A 133 -19.15 12.09 -4.77
CA LYS A 133 -20.36 12.19 -5.58
C LYS A 133 -20.39 13.58 -6.22
N THR A 134 -20.45 13.63 -7.54
CA THR A 134 -20.83 14.82 -8.29
C THR A 134 -22.28 14.67 -8.77
N ASN A 135 -22.85 15.71 -9.38
CA ASN A 135 -24.20 15.64 -9.97
C ASN A 135 -24.29 14.62 -11.11
N GLU A 136 -23.16 14.27 -11.73
CA GLU A 136 -23.11 13.45 -12.94
C GLU A 136 -22.65 12.01 -12.65
N GLN A 137 -21.76 11.82 -11.67
CA GLN A 137 -21.16 10.52 -11.40
C GLN A 137 -20.59 10.39 -9.99
N THR A 138 -20.39 9.15 -9.56
CA THR A 138 -19.60 8.84 -8.35
C THR A 138 -18.18 8.49 -8.78
N LEU A 139 -17.21 9.28 -8.34
CA LEU A 139 -15.80 9.12 -8.62
C LEU A 139 -15.09 8.41 -7.47
N TYR A 140 -14.37 7.34 -7.79
CA TYR A 140 -13.44 6.72 -6.85
C TYR A 140 -12.13 7.51 -6.86
N ARG A 141 -11.79 8.19 -5.77
CA ARG A 141 -10.75 9.24 -5.78
C ARG A 141 -9.36 8.71 -6.12
N ALA A 142 -8.98 7.52 -5.65
CA ALA A 142 -7.70 6.95 -6.03
C ALA A 142 -7.57 6.72 -7.55
N ASN A 143 -8.67 6.48 -8.29
CA ASN A 143 -8.61 6.40 -9.76
C ASN A 143 -8.28 7.75 -10.41
N VAL A 144 -8.55 8.86 -9.74
CA VAL A 144 -8.29 10.22 -10.24
C VAL A 144 -6.91 10.70 -9.79
N ASN A 145 -6.59 10.53 -8.50
CA ASN A 145 -5.41 11.13 -7.88
C ASN A 145 -4.19 10.20 -7.84
N GLY A 146 -4.37 8.90 -8.10
CA GLY A 146 -3.27 7.94 -8.17
C GLY A 146 -2.68 7.51 -6.81
N SER A 147 -3.37 7.75 -5.70
CA SER A 147 -2.92 7.38 -4.34
C SER A 147 -3.03 5.86 -4.06
N VAL A 148 -2.18 5.04 -4.69
CA VAL A 148 -2.31 3.56 -4.64
C VAL A 148 -1.71 2.95 -3.37
N ILE A 149 -0.41 3.11 -3.15
CA ILE A 149 0.28 2.66 -1.92
C ILE A 149 1.07 3.83 -1.36
N THR A 150 0.55 4.44 -0.29
CA THR A 150 1.03 5.72 0.23
C THR A 150 1.94 5.54 1.45
N LEU A 151 2.93 6.42 1.59
CA LEU A 151 3.85 6.50 2.74
C LEU A 151 3.42 7.57 3.75
N VAL A 152 2.59 8.51 3.30
CA VAL A 152 1.95 9.59 4.06
C VAL A 152 0.48 9.66 3.66
N HIS A 153 -0.38 10.23 4.50
CA HIS A 153 -1.81 10.31 4.21
C HIS A 153 -2.19 11.49 3.33
N PHE A 154 -2.99 11.22 2.30
CA PHE A 154 -3.61 12.24 1.43
C PHE A 154 -5.12 12.37 1.63
N GLY A 155 -5.75 11.41 2.32
CA GLY A 155 -7.20 11.37 2.55
C GLY A 155 -7.99 10.65 1.45
N ASP A 156 -7.30 10.02 0.50
CA ASP A 156 -7.86 9.14 -0.52
C ASP A 156 -7.01 7.89 -0.77
N ASP A 157 -6.22 7.53 0.22
CA ASP A 157 -5.26 6.43 0.21
C ASP A 157 -5.97 5.07 0.00
N LEU A 158 -5.57 4.30 -1.03
CA LEU A 158 -6.06 2.93 -1.21
C LEU A 158 -5.40 1.98 -0.19
N LEU A 159 -4.07 1.92 -0.20
CA LEU A 159 -3.25 1.23 0.81
C LEU A 159 -2.42 2.26 1.57
N ALA A 160 -2.76 2.48 2.84
CA ALA A 160 -2.22 3.57 3.65
C ALA A 160 -1.16 3.08 4.63
N ARG A 161 -0.04 3.79 4.75
CA ARG A 161 0.95 3.50 5.79
C ARG A 161 0.35 3.74 7.18
N LYS A 162 0.64 2.87 8.14
CA LYS A 162 0.27 3.10 9.55
C LYS A 162 1.19 4.15 10.16
N THR A 163 0.81 5.42 10.01
CA THR A 163 1.56 6.60 10.47
C THR A 163 0.61 7.75 10.81
N ASN A 164 1.10 8.79 11.47
CA ASN A 164 0.41 10.07 11.65
C ASN A 164 0.88 11.15 10.65
N LEU A 165 1.81 10.80 9.76
CA LEU A 165 2.29 11.72 8.71
C LEU A 165 1.26 11.86 7.60
N THR A 166 1.10 13.08 7.15
CA THR A 166 0.25 13.53 6.05
C THR A 166 1.15 14.24 5.03
N SER A 167 0.67 14.44 3.81
CA SER A 167 1.39 15.22 2.78
C SER A 167 1.60 16.70 3.13
N ARG A 168 1.27 17.13 4.36
CA ARG A 168 1.43 18.49 4.86
C ARG A 168 2.39 18.60 6.04
N ASN A 169 2.82 17.49 6.63
CA ASN A 169 3.63 17.47 7.85
C ASN A 169 4.65 16.33 7.88
N ASP A 170 4.96 15.75 6.71
CA ASP A 170 5.89 14.63 6.59
C ASP A 170 7.36 15.03 6.77
N ASN A 171 7.67 16.33 6.59
CA ASN A 171 9.01 16.90 6.64
C ASN A 171 10.00 16.14 5.73
N ALA A 172 9.55 15.73 4.55
CA ALA A 172 10.33 14.97 3.59
C ALA A 172 11.03 13.72 4.18
N ARG A 173 10.37 12.99 5.08
CA ARG A 173 11.00 11.91 5.86
C ARG A 173 11.53 10.74 5.04
N TRP A 174 10.84 10.37 3.97
CA TRP A 174 11.10 9.12 3.25
C TRP A 174 11.99 9.34 2.02
N GLN A 175 12.99 8.49 1.85
CA GLN A 175 13.94 8.55 0.73
C GLN A 175 14.01 7.19 0.02
N ALA A 176 14.29 7.17 -1.28
CA ALA A 176 14.51 5.94 -2.03
C ALA A 176 15.85 5.29 -1.67
N ARG A 177 15.89 3.96 -1.54
CA ARG A 177 17.13 3.18 -1.41
C ARG A 177 17.70 2.87 -2.79
N THR A 178 18.35 3.85 -3.42
CA THR A 178 18.82 3.78 -4.81
C THR A 178 19.56 2.47 -5.12
N GLU A 179 20.42 2.01 -4.23
CA GLU A 179 21.22 0.80 -4.37
C GLU A 179 20.41 -0.51 -4.34
N LYS A 180 19.20 -0.50 -3.77
CA LYS A 180 18.31 -1.67 -3.66
C LYS A 180 17.22 -1.71 -4.74
N ILE A 181 16.99 -0.59 -5.43
CA ILE A 181 15.95 -0.45 -6.46
C ILE A 181 16.59 -0.70 -7.84
N PRO A 182 16.02 -1.58 -8.69
CA PRO A 182 16.54 -1.80 -10.04
C PRO A 182 16.39 -0.54 -10.92
N PRO A 183 17.02 -0.51 -12.12
CA PRO A 183 16.95 0.65 -13.00
C PRO A 183 15.52 1.14 -13.30
N VAL A 184 15.39 2.45 -13.56
CA VAL A 184 14.11 3.02 -14.02
C VAL A 184 13.66 2.31 -15.29
N GLY A 185 12.36 2.02 -15.37
CA GLY A 185 11.74 1.25 -16.45
C GLY A 185 11.72 -0.25 -16.22
N THR A 186 12.43 -0.80 -15.23
CA THR A 186 12.37 -2.23 -14.91
C THR A 186 10.93 -2.64 -14.59
N PRO A 187 10.36 -3.62 -15.34
CA PRO A 187 9.05 -4.19 -15.02
C PRO A 187 9.10 -4.93 -13.69
N VAL A 188 8.09 -4.72 -12.86
CA VAL A 188 7.95 -5.38 -11.57
C VAL A 188 6.52 -5.88 -11.37
N THR A 189 6.35 -6.80 -10.44
CA THR A 189 5.05 -7.22 -9.93
C THR A 189 5.00 -6.96 -8.44
N LEU A 190 4.04 -6.16 -7.97
CA LEU A 190 3.77 -6.07 -6.53
C LEU A 190 2.81 -7.18 -6.15
N ARG A 191 3.21 -8.02 -5.19
CA ARG A 191 2.33 -8.99 -4.55
C ARG A 191 1.78 -8.40 -3.26
N LEU A 192 0.46 -8.31 -3.19
CA LEU A 192 -0.33 -7.87 -2.05
C LEU A 192 -0.92 -9.11 -1.37
N LYS A 193 -0.51 -9.37 -0.13
CA LYS A 193 -0.96 -10.54 0.64
C LYS A 193 -1.64 -10.09 1.94
N PRO A 194 -2.90 -10.48 2.21
CA PRO A 194 -3.53 -10.22 3.50
C PRO A 194 -2.70 -10.78 4.66
N VAL A 195 -2.55 -10.00 5.72
CA VAL A 195 -1.92 -10.42 6.96
C VAL A 195 -3.03 -10.94 7.87
N ALA A 196 -2.91 -12.20 8.31
CA ALA A 196 -3.87 -12.75 9.26
C ALA A 196 -3.90 -11.86 10.52
N PRO A 197 -5.10 -11.54 11.07
CA PRO A 197 -5.17 -10.85 12.34
C PRO A 197 -4.44 -11.70 13.40
N PRO A 198 -3.74 -11.07 14.36
CA PRO A 198 -3.15 -11.81 15.48
C PRO A 198 -4.26 -12.62 16.16
N PRO A 199 -3.99 -13.87 16.59
CA PRO A 199 -5.00 -14.68 17.27
C PRO A 199 -5.54 -13.91 18.49
N SER A 200 -6.86 -13.91 18.65
CA SER A 200 -7.51 -13.28 19.80
C SER A 200 -6.96 -13.88 21.11
N PRO A 201 -6.79 -13.08 22.18
CA PRO A 201 -6.35 -13.58 23.49
C PRO A 201 -7.19 -14.74 24.06
N ASP A 202 -8.43 -14.89 23.58
CA ASP A 202 -9.38 -15.92 23.99
C ASP A 202 -9.14 -17.29 23.35
N GLN A 203 -8.21 -17.42 22.39
CA GLN A 203 -7.77 -18.72 21.86
C GLN A 203 -6.49 -19.19 22.57
N LYS A 204 -6.55 -19.34 23.90
CA LYS A 204 -5.65 -20.28 24.57
C LYS A 204 -6.11 -21.69 24.21
N THR A 205 -5.24 -22.42 23.54
CA THR A 205 -5.42 -23.82 23.17
C THR A 205 -5.72 -24.66 24.41
N ASP A 206 -6.89 -25.30 24.41
CA ASP A 206 -7.18 -26.45 25.28
C ASP A 206 -6.15 -27.54 24.95
N LYS A 207 -5.08 -27.62 25.75
CA LYS A 207 -4.25 -28.83 25.79
C LYS A 207 -5.07 -29.92 26.50
N PRO A 208 -5.27 -31.10 25.88
CA PRO A 208 -5.92 -32.20 26.57
C PRO A 208 -5.02 -32.66 27.71
N LEU A 209 -5.53 -32.57 28.93
CA LEU A 209 -4.91 -33.07 30.14
C LEU A 209 -4.80 -34.60 30.02
N HIS A 210 -3.62 -35.11 29.70
CA HIS A 210 -3.31 -36.53 29.89
C HIS A 210 -3.38 -36.81 31.40
N LYS A 211 -4.38 -37.59 31.82
CA LYS A 211 -4.37 -38.22 33.13
C LYS A 211 -3.46 -39.45 33.06
N GLN A 212 -2.48 -39.49 33.95
CA GLN A 212 -1.77 -40.71 34.36
C GLN A 212 -2.69 -41.59 35.20
#